data_AF-A0A8I1N3L7-F1
#
_entry.id   AF-A0A8I1N3L7-F1
#
_cell.length_a   1.000
_cell.length_b   1.000
_cell.length_c   1.000
_cell.angle_alpha   90.00
_cell.angle_beta   90.00
_cell.angle_gamma   90.00
#
_symmetry.space_group_name_H-M   'P 1'
#
loop_
_entity.id
_entity.type
_entity.pdbx_description
1 polymer ?
#
loop_
_entity_poly.entity_id
_entity_poly.type
_entity_poly.pdbx_seq_one_letter_code
_entity_poly.pdbx_strand_id
1 'polypeptide(L)'
;MFLGALAAMGSAQAELYKWTDAQGKVHYTDQPPTLKAQIIKHGDAGQADITSQATRSLDAKDQAYQKRRKEADEARTKADKEAEQARVQRENCDKARNHLSTLQNNPRVYTTDAAGQRTYMDDAARANALANSQKAVSDFCK
;
A
#
# COMPACT_ATOMS: atom_id res chain seq x y z
N MET A 1 30.74 -12.52 -69.46
CA MET A 1 30.24 -11.71 -68.32
C MET A 1 29.74 -12.67 -67.25
N PHE A 2 30.07 -12.35 -66.01
CA PHE A 2 30.14 -13.18 -64.80
C PHE A 2 28.98 -14.17 -64.53
N LEU A 3 29.35 -15.44 -64.33
CA LEU A 3 28.63 -16.39 -63.46
C LEU A 3 28.78 -15.92 -62.01
N GLY A 4 27.68 -15.56 -61.36
CA GLY A 4 27.62 -15.23 -59.93
C GLY A 4 26.75 -16.24 -59.20
N ALA A 5 27.38 -17.07 -58.38
CA ALA A 5 26.81 -18.20 -57.68
C ALA A 5 25.71 -17.81 -56.67
N LEU A 6 24.61 -18.56 -56.67
CA LEU A 6 23.56 -18.52 -55.66
C LEU A 6 24.08 -19.19 -54.39
N ALA A 7 24.45 -18.41 -53.38
CA ALA A 7 24.86 -18.92 -52.07
C ALA A 7 23.62 -19.47 -51.33
N ALA A 8 23.50 -20.79 -51.23
CA ALA A 8 22.54 -21.44 -50.35
C ALA A 8 22.96 -21.23 -48.89
N MET A 9 22.24 -20.37 -48.17
CA MET A 9 22.30 -20.29 -46.71
C MET A 9 21.69 -21.57 -46.13
N GLY A 10 22.53 -22.54 -45.79
CA GLY A 10 22.10 -23.73 -45.04
C GLY A 10 21.74 -23.33 -43.62
N SER A 11 20.53 -23.69 -43.19
CA SER A 11 20.14 -23.67 -41.78
C SER A 11 21.03 -24.67 -41.02
N ALA A 12 21.92 -24.16 -40.17
CA ALA A 12 22.68 -25.00 -39.26
C ALA A 12 21.72 -25.58 -38.22
N GLN A 13 21.34 -26.85 -38.38
CA GLN A 13 20.67 -27.61 -37.33
C GLN A 13 21.74 -28.18 -36.41
N ALA A 14 21.94 -27.54 -35.25
CA ALA A 14 22.86 -28.02 -34.22
C ALA A 14 22.15 -29.10 -33.38
N GLU A 15 22.52 -30.36 -33.57
CA GLU A 15 22.08 -31.48 -32.76
C GLU A 15 23.24 -31.95 -31.87
N LEU A 16 23.02 -32.05 -30.55
CA LEU A 16 24.04 -32.48 -29.60
C LEU A 16 23.97 -34.00 -29.41
N TYR A 17 25.04 -34.72 -29.73
CA TYR A 17 25.10 -36.18 -29.64
C TYR A 17 25.98 -36.62 -28.47
N LYS A 18 25.55 -37.67 -27.76
CA LYS A 18 26.32 -38.31 -26.68
C LYS A 18 26.59 -39.78 -26.98
N TRP A 19 27.83 -40.21 -26.79
CA TRP A 19 28.23 -41.61 -26.89
C TRP A 19 29.28 -41.96 -25.81
N THR A 20 29.48 -43.25 -25.56
CA THR A 20 30.49 -43.76 -24.61
C THR A 20 31.44 -44.66 -25.37
N ASP A 21 32.75 -44.44 -25.22
CA ASP A 21 33.76 -45.25 -25.90
C ASP A 21 33.99 -46.61 -25.21
N ALA A 22 34.81 -47.47 -25.82
CA ALA A 22 35.11 -48.81 -25.32
C ALA A 22 35.84 -48.79 -23.96
N GLN A 23 36.42 -47.65 -23.59
CA GLN A 23 37.10 -47.40 -22.33
C GLN A 23 36.16 -46.82 -21.27
N GLY A 24 34.87 -46.66 -21.58
CA GLY A 24 33.85 -46.14 -20.66
C GLY A 24 33.82 -44.61 -20.56
N LYS A 25 34.55 -43.87 -21.40
CA LYS A 25 34.56 -42.41 -21.39
C LYS A 25 33.41 -41.86 -22.21
N VAL A 26 32.68 -40.92 -21.63
CA VAL A 26 31.55 -40.23 -22.27
C VAL A 26 32.04 -39.06 -23.10
N HIS A 27 31.58 -38.96 -24.35
CA HIS A 27 31.90 -37.91 -25.30
C HIS A 27 30.63 -37.20 -25.79
N TYR A 28 30.75 -35.90 -26.07
CA TYR A 28 29.70 -35.04 -26.62
C TYR A 28 30.20 -34.39 -27.92
N THR A 29 29.38 -34.38 -28.97
CA THR A 29 29.74 -33.82 -30.29
C THR A 29 28.53 -33.20 -30.96
N ASP A 30 28.75 -32.11 -31.71
CA ASP A 30 27.73 -31.43 -32.52
C ASP A 30 27.66 -31.98 -33.95
N GLN A 31 28.59 -32.86 -34.33
CA GLN A 31 28.64 -33.53 -35.63
C GLN A 31 28.22 -35.00 -35.47
N PRO A 32 27.39 -35.55 -36.39
CA PRO A 32 26.86 -36.91 -36.27
C PRO A 32 28.01 -37.92 -36.18
N PRO A 33 28.13 -38.68 -35.08
CA PRO A 33 29.22 -39.62 -34.90
C PRO A 33 29.02 -40.85 -35.79
N THR A 34 30.12 -41.48 -36.21
CA THR A 34 30.10 -42.74 -36.99
C THR A 34 29.66 -43.96 -36.18
N LEU A 35 29.56 -43.80 -34.85
CA LEU A 35 29.14 -44.81 -33.88
C LEU A 35 27.68 -44.58 -33.47
N LYS A 36 27.01 -45.62 -32.97
CA LYS A 36 25.65 -45.49 -32.42
C LYS A 36 25.64 -44.51 -31.24
N ALA A 37 25.22 -43.27 -31.48
CA ALA A 37 25.09 -42.24 -30.46
C ALA A 37 23.63 -41.89 -30.20
N GLN A 38 23.37 -41.38 -29.00
CA GLN A 38 22.06 -40.88 -28.61
C GLN A 38 22.02 -39.37 -28.87
N ILE A 39 20.98 -38.92 -29.59
CA ILE A 39 20.67 -37.50 -29.74
C ILE A 39 20.16 -36.98 -28.40
N ILE A 40 20.83 -35.96 -27.85
CA ILE A 40 20.34 -35.22 -26.70
C ILE A 40 19.29 -34.24 -27.18
N LYS A 41 18.02 -34.61 -26.98
CA LYS A 41 16.91 -33.69 -27.10
C LYS A 41 16.95 -32.75 -25.90
N HIS A 42 17.15 -31.47 -26.14
CA HIS A 42 16.85 -30.44 -25.14
C HIS A 42 15.33 -30.42 -25.00
N GLY A 43 14.81 -31.09 -23.97
CA GLY A 43 13.38 -31.09 -23.70
C GLY A 43 13.00 -29.85 -22.90
N ASP A 44 11.93 -29.15 -23.30
CA ASP A 44 11.20 -28.17 -22.48
C ASP A 44 10.65 -28.75 -21.15
N ALA A 45 10.91 -30.04 -20.88
CA ALA A 45 10.54 -30.77 -19.70
C ALA A 45 11.20 -30.15 -18.46
N GLY A 46 10.47 -29.25 -17.81
CA GLY A 46 10.87 -28.52 -16.60
C GLY A 46 10.71 -27.00 -16.74
N GLN A 47 10.80 -26.45 -17.94
CA GLN A 47 10.69 -25.00 -18.19
C GLN A 47 9.28 -24.47 -17.85
N ALA A 48 8.25 -25.25 -18.18
CA ALA A 48 6.86 -24.93 -17.86
C ALA A 48 6.58 -24.97 -16.34
N ASP A 49 7.19 -25.93 -15.62
CA ASP A 49 7.02 -26.05 -14.17
C ASP A 49 7.73 -24.89 -13.44
N ILE A 50 8.98 -24.59 -13.82
CA ILE A 50 9.75 -23.45 -13.29
C ILE A 50 9.01 -22.13 -13.52
N THR A 51 8.46 -21.93 -14.72
CA THR A 51 7.67 -20.74 -15.05
C THR A 51 6.40 -20.68 -14.18
N SER A 52 5.69 -21.81 -14.00
CA SER A 52 4.50 -21.86 -13.15
C SER A 52 4.81 -21.54 -11.68
N GLN A 53 5.93 -22.05 -11.16
CA GLN A 53 6.37 -21.79 -9.79
C GLN A 53 6.78 -20.33 -9.60
N ALA A 54 7.48 -19.74 -10.58
CA ALA A 54 7.83 -18.34 -10.57
C ALA A 54 6.58 -17.43 -10.57
N THR A 55 5.58 -17.71 -11.42
CA THR A 55 4.32 -16.97 -11.44
C THR A 55 3.58 -17.06 -10.11
N ARG A 56 3.43 -18.27 -9.54
CA ARG A 56 2.81 -18.43 -8.20
C ARG A 56 3.56 -17.66 -7.11
N SER A 57 4.89 -17.61 -7.17
CA SER A 57 5.71 -16.85 -6.22
C SER A 57 5.50 -15.34 -6.36
N LEU A 58 5.39 -14.84 -7.60
CA LEU A 58 5.10 -13.43 -7.86
C LEU A 58 3.69 -13.06 -7.40
N ASP A 59 2.69 -13.89 -7.69
CA ASP A 59 1.31 -13.67 -7.24
C ASP A 59 1.21 -13.62 -5.72
N ALA A 60 1.89 -14.54 -5.02
CA ALA A 60 1.94 -14.54 -3.56
C ALA A 60 2.60 -13.27 -2.99
N LYS A 61 3.66 -12.77 -3.64
CA LYS A 61 4.33 -11.52 -3.25
C LYS A 61 3.45 -10.31 -3.49
N ASP A 62 2.74 -10.25 -4.62
CA ASP A 62 1.80 -9.17 -4.91
C ASP A 62 0.66 -9.15 -3.89
N GLN A 63 0.03 -10.30 -3.63
CA GLN A 63 -1.01 -10.41 -2.60
C GLN A 63 -0.53 -9.95 -1.22
N ALA A 64 0.68 -10.35 -0.81
CA ALA A 64 1.28 -9.91 0.44
C ALA A 64 1.59 -8.41 0.46
N TYR A 65 1.99 -7.83 -0.68
CA TYR A 65 2.19 -6.40 -0.83
C TYR A 65 0.86 -5.63 -0.72
N GLN A 66 -0.17 -6.07 -1.45
CA GLN A 66 -1.50 -5.43 -1.42
C GLN A 66 -2.14 -5.52 -0.03
N LYS A 67 -2.00 -6.67 0.64
CA LYS A 67 -2.45 -6.84 2.03
C LYS A 67 -1.77 -5.83 2.96
N ARG A 68 -0.44 -5.73 2.93
CA ARG A 68 0.31 -4.75 3.74
C ARG A 68 -0.06 -3.30 3.42
N ARG A 69 -0.26 -2.99 2.13
CA ARG A 69 -0.73 -1.67 1.68
C ARG A 69 -2.09 -1.32 2.27
N LYS A 70 -3.04 -2.25 2.25
CA LYS A 70 -4.38 -2.06 2.81
C LYS A 70 -4.35 -1.91 4.33
N GLU A 71 -3.62 -2.78 5.03
CA GLU A 71 -3.46 -2.70 6.48
C GLU A 71 -2.80 -1.37 6.91
N ALA A 72 -1.80 -0.90 6.17
CA ALA A 72 -1.17 0.39 6.43
C ALA A 72 -2.12 1.58 6.20
N ASP A 73 -2.94 1.53 5.15
CA ASP A 73 -3.93 2.57 4.85
C ASP A 73 -5.06 2.61 5.90
N GLU A 74 -5.55 1.44 6.32
CA GLU A 74 -6.54 1.32 7.40
C GLU A 74 -5.98 1.82 8.72
N ALA A 75 -4.73 1.46 9.06
CA ALA A 75 -4.04 1.94 10.25
C ALA A 75 -3.84 3.46 10.24
N ARG A 76 -3.43 4.03 9.10
CA ARG A 76 -3.30 5.50 8.94
C ARG A 76 -4.64 6.19 9.07
N THR A 77 -5.67 5.70 8.38
CA THR A 77 -7.03 6.26 8.46
C THR A 77 -7.58 6.22 9.88
N LYS A 78 -7.33 5.12 10.62
CA LYS A 78 -7.72 5.00 12.02
C LYS A 78 -6.96 6.01 12.89
N ALA A 79 -5.64 6.10 12.75
CA ALA A 79 -4.81 7.03 13.50
C ALA A 79 -5.21 8.50 13.23
N ASP A 80 -5.46 8.86 11.97
CA ASP A 80 -5.90 10.20 11.59
C ASP A 80 -7.25 10.55 12.20
N LYS A 81 -8.21 9.60 12.21
CA LYS A 81 -9.51 9.78 12.87
C LYS A 81 -9.38 9.95 14.38
N GLU A 82 -8.57 9.12 15.04
CA GLU A 82 -8.33 9.21 16.48
C GLU A 82 -7.64 10.54 16.86
N ALA A 83 -6.66 10.97 16.07
CA ALA A 83 -5.98 12.25 16.25
C ALA A 83 -6.93 13.44 16.08
N GLU A 84 -7.79 13.40 15.06
CA GLU A 84 -8.79 14.44 14.81
C GLU A 84 -9.84 14.48 15.93
N GLN A 85 -10.35 13.32 16.37
CA GLN A 85 -11.25 13.25 17.51
C GLN A 85 -10.60 13.83 18.77
N ALA A 86 -9.34 13.48 19.05
CA ALA A 86 -8.61 14.04 20.19
C ALA A 86 -8.42 15.56 20.06
N ARG A 87 -8.16 16.08 18.85
CA ARG A 87 -8.07 17.52 18.59
C ARG A 87 -9.39 18.23 18.87
N VAL A 88 -10.48 17.73 18.30
CA VAL A 88 -11.83 18.29 18.48
C VAL A 88 -12.23 18.26 19.96
N GLN A 89 -11.95 17.18 20.69
CA GLN A 89 -12.23 17.09 22.11
C GLN A 89 -11.48 18.14 22.93
N ARG A 90 -10.17 18.34 22.65
CA ARG A 90 -9.38 19.40 23.30
C ARG A 90 -9.95 20.79 23.00
N GLU A 91 -10.26 21.07 21.73
CA GLU A 91 -10.84 22.36 21.34
C GLU A 91 -12.19 22.64 21.99
N ASN A 92 -13.04 21.62 22.11
CA ASN A 92 -14.32 21.74 22.80
C ASN A 92 -14.12 22.01 24.30
N CYS A 93 -13.16 21.34 24.93
CA CYS A 93 -12.81 21.59 26.32
C CYS A 93 -12.29 23.03 26.53
N ASP A 94 -11.38 23.51 25.68
CA ASP A 94 -10.83 24.86 25.78
C ASP A 94 -11.92 25.93 25.58
N LYS A 95 -12.79 25.74 24.58
CA LYS A 95 -13.95 26.62 24.36
C LYS A 95 -14.89 26.62 25.57
N ALA A 96 -15.20 25.47 26.14
CA ALA A 96 -16.07 25.35 27.31
C ALA A 96 -15.47 26.06 28.53
N ARG A 97 -14.17 25.87 28.80
CA ARG A 97 -13.45 26.56 29.88
C ARG A 97 -13.42 28.07 29.68
N ASN A 98 -13.14 28.53 28.46
CA ASN A 98 -13.11 29.95 28.13
C ASN A 98 -14.48 30.60 28.29
N HIS A 99 -15.55 29.90 27.87
CA HIS A 99 -16.91 30.40 28.02
C HIS A 99 -17.31 30.49 29.51
N LEU A 100 -17.03 29.45 30.29
CA LEU A 100 -17.27 29.46 31.74
C LEU A 100 -16.51 30.60 32.42
N SER A 101 -15.21 30.75 32.12
CA SER A 101 -14.37 31.83 32.64
C SER A 101 -14.91 33.20 32.28
N THR A 102 -15.40 33.39 31.05
CA THR A 102 -16.01 34.65 30.61
C THR A 102 -17.24 34.98 31.44
N LEU A 103 -18.13 34.01 31.66
CA LEU A 103 -19.35 34.20 32.46
C LEU A 103 -19.02 34.47 33.93
N GLN A 104 -18.01 33.80 34.50
CA GLN A 104 -17.62 33.97 35.90
C GLN A 104 -16.95 35.33 36.16
N ASN A 105 -16.03 35.74 35.28
CA ASN A 105 -15.23 36.94 35.47
C ASN A 105 -15.91 38.22 34.95
N ASN A 106 -16.92 38.10 34.07
CA ASN A 106 -17.64 39.25 33.52
C ASN A 106 -19.11 39.23 34.00
N PRO A 107 -19.50 40.11 34.93
CA PRO A 107 -20.87 40.15 35.44
C PRO A 107 -21.89 40.62 34.39
N ARG A 108 -21.46 41.34 33.35
CA ARG A 108 -22.34 41.93 32.35
C ARG A 108 -21.96 41.49 30.93
N VAL A 109 -22.50 40.35 30.50
CA VAL A 109 -22.30 39.80 29.16
C VAL A 109 -23.40 40.31 28.22
N TYR A 110 -23.01 40.70 27.01
CA TYR A 110 -23.94 41.15 25.97
C TYR A 110 -23.66 40.47 24.63
N THR A 111 -24.70 40.38 23.81
CA THR A 111 -24.59 40.07 22.39
C THR A 111 -24.87 41.32 21.58
N THR A 112 -24.17 41.48 20.47
CA THR A 112 -24.43 42.57 19.53
C THR A 112 -25.19 42.03 18.33
N ASP A 113 -26.30 42.64 17.96
CA ASP A 113 -27.07 42.26 16.78
C ASP A 113 -26.47 42.85 15.48
N ALA A 114 -27.10 42.54 14.33
CA ALA A 114 -26.67 43.03 13.02
C ALA A 114 -26.78 44.56 12.88
N ALA A 115 -27.59 45.23 13.71
CA ALA A 115 -27.73 46.69 13.74
C ALA A 115 -26.73 47.35 14.72
N GLY A 116 -25.87 46.57 15.37
CA GLY A 116 -24.89 47.06 16.35
C GLY A 116 -25.47 47.30 17.75
N GLN A 117 -26.73 46.94 18.00
CA GLN A 117 -27.36 47.11 19.31
C GLN A 117 -26.93 46.00 20.27
N ARG A 118 -26.70 46.35 21.53
CA ARG A 118 -26.28 45.42 22.58
C ARG A 118 -27.47 44.94 23.39
N THR A 119 -27.67 43.63 23.41
CA THR A 119 -28.62 42.94 24.30
C THR A 119 -27.85 42.28 25.42
N TYR A 120 -28.15 42.66 26.67
CA TYR A 120 -27.52 42.11 27.85
C TYR A 120 -28.23 40.84 28.31
N MET A 121 -27.48 39.88 28.84
CA MET A 121 -28.06 38.73 29.51
C MET A 121 -28.71 39.18 30.82
N ASP A 122 -29.94 38.73 31.06
CA ASP A 122 -30.59 38.86 32.36
C ASP A 122 -30.04 37.81 33.36
N ASP A 123 -30.45 37.94 34.63
CA ASP A 123 -29.94 37.09 35.71
C ASP A 123 -30.30 35.61 35.52
N ALA A 124 -31.51 35.32 35.00
CA ALA A 124 -31.96 33.95 34.78
C ALA A 124 -31.19 33.30 33.62
N ALA A 125 -31.00 34.02 32.52
CA ALA A 125 -30.19 33.61 31.39
C ALA A 125 -28.74 33.38 31.80
N ARG A 126 -28.18 34.25 32.65
CA ARG A 126 -26.81 34.10 33.15
C ARG A 126 -26.65 32.87 34.05
N ALA A 127 -27.61 32.63 34.96
CA ALA A 127 -27.60 31.44 35.81
C ALA A 127 -27.65 30.15 34.98
N ASN A 128 -28.53 30.09 33.98
CA ASN A 128 -28.64 28.96 33.06
C ASN A 128 -27.36 28.78 32.23
N ALA A 129 -26.77 29.86 31.72
CA ALA A 129 -25.53 29.80 30.95
C ALA A 129 -24.35 29.29 31.80
N LEU A 130 -24.26 29.69 33.07
CA LEU A 130 -23.26 29.18 34.01
C LEU A 130 -23.43 27.67 34.25
N ALA A 131 -24.66 27.23 34.53
CA ALA A 131 -24.95 25.81 34.73
C ALA A 131 -24.61 24.97 33.49
N ASN A 132 -25.02 25.43 32.31
CA ASN A 132 -24.72 24.77 31.04
C ASN A 132 -23.22 24.75 30.73
N SER A 133 -22.50 25.84 31.03
CA SER A 133 -21.05 25.92 30.83
C SER A 133 -20.30 24.98 31.76
N GLN A 134 -20.71 24.88 33.03
CA GLN A 134 -20.13 23.93 33.97
C GLN A 134 -20.34 22.49 33.52
N LYS A 135 -21.54 22.18 33.01
CA LYS A 135 -21.84 20.88 32.41
C LYS A 135 -20.99 20.60 31.17
N ALA A 136 -20.87 21.58 30.26
CA ALA A 136 -20.04 21.44 29.06
C ALA A 136 -18.57 21.17 29.40
N VAL A 137 -18.03 21.86 30.41
CA VAL A 137 -16.68 21.57 30.92
C VAL A 137 -16.59 20.12 31.43
N SER A 138 -17.56 19.66 32.22
CA SER A 138 -17.58 18.27 32.70
C SER A 138 -17.70 17.24 31.57
N ASP A 139 -18.41 17.57 30.48
CA ASP A 139 -18.66 16.65 29.37
C ASP A 139 -17.46 16.57 28.41
N PHE A 140 -16.83 17.71 28.11
CA PHE A 140 -15.76 17.81 27.11
C PHE A 140 -14.34 17.72 27.70
N CYS A 141 -14.13 18.09 28.97
CA CYS A 141 -12.83 18.08 29.62
C CYS A 141 -12.61 16.84 30.49
N LYS A 142 -12.83 15.65 29.92
CA LYS A 142 -12.55 14.37 30.57
C LYS A 142 -11.08 14.00 30.51
#